data_AF-A0A061IYG3-F1
#
_entry.id   AF-A0A061IYG3-F1
#
_cell.length_a   1.000
_cell.length_b   1.000
_cell.length_c   1.000
_cell.angle_alpha   90.00
_cell.angle_beta   90.00
_cell.angle_gamma   90.00
#
_symmetry.space_group_name_H-M   'P 1'
#
loop_
_entity.id
_entity.type
_entity.pdbx_description
1 polymer ?
#
loop_
_entity_poly.entity_id
_entity_poly.type
_entity_poly.pdbx_seq_one_letter_code
_entity_poly.pdbx_strand_id
1 'polypeptide(L)'
;MVLGYVRGHLVRVSPPLALLFSFSSSCVWELPLRVLHGAIANYKRKKNKQRRGSDGKSKTSTNNTDSSKPEMPSVIVNCTFNPPALSIVGAPLRQETLDALEKVLPCCTTTSQNSLNAAVGGAPKFMLVNNQPNTWRLSIGQHYCDQRGRCVMFAEIIKSLHAEGWTLRTTSSHESGNDKDVARLFFWRPS
;
A
#
# COMPACT_ATOMS: atom_id res chain seq x y z
N MET A 1 -31.33 26.10 16.23
CA MET A 1 -32.09 26.30 14.96
C MET A 1 -31.04 26.59 13.90
N VAL A 2 -30.95 25.79 12.83
CA VAL A 2 -29.88 25.93 11.82
C VAL A 2 -30.53 26.27 10.48
N LEU A 3 -30.10 27.38 9.88
CA LEU A 3 -30.49 27.76 8.51
C LEU A 3 -29.57 27.04 7.52
N GLY A 4 -30.16 26.29 6.60
CA GLY A 4 -29.45 25.63 5.50
C GLY A 4 -29.91 26.19 4.15
N TYR A 5 -28.98 26.35 3.22
CA TYR A 5 -29.24 26.79 1.85
C TYR A 5 -29.08 25.59 0.91
N VAL A 6 -30.13 25.27 0.14
CA VAL A 6 -30.05 24.28 -0.94
C VAL A 6 -30.61 24.92 -2.21
N ARG A 7 -29.79 24.98 -3.27
CA ARG A 7 -30.16 25.51 -4.60
C ARG A 7 -30.80 26.92 -4.57
N GLY A 8 -30.25 27.82 -3.77
CA GLY A 8 -30.66 29.23 -3.78
C GLY A 8 -31.97 29.55 -3.04
N HIS A 9 -32.60 28.56 -2.40
CA HIS A 9 -33.72 28.81 -1.50
C HIS A 9 -33.38 28.48 -0.05
N LEU A 10 -33.78 29.39 0.84
CA LEU A 10 -33.59 29.27 2.27
C LEU A 10 -34.72 28.40 2.85
N VAL A 11 -34.37 27.23 3.39
CA VAL A 11 -35.34 26.30 3.97
C VAL A 11 -35.10 26.16 5.47
N ARG A 12 -36.19 26.22 6.23
CA ARG A 12 -36.21 26.14 7.70
C ARG A 12 -36.39 24.68 8.12
N VAL A 13 -35.43 24.10 8.83
CA VAL A 13 -35.49 22.72 9.31
C VAL A 13 -35.49 22.68 10.85
N SER A 14 -36.49 22.04 11.44
CA SER A 14 -36.60 21.76 12.88
C SER A 14 -35.96 20.41 13.24
N PRO A 15 -35.27 20.26 14.39
CA PRO A 15 -34.70 18.98 14.83
C PRO A 15 -35.81 18.10 15.47
N PRO A 16 -35.78 16.75 15.33
CA PRO A 16 -34.61 15.93 15.62
C PRO A 16 -34.42 14.76 14.63
N LEU A 17 -33.52 14.89 13.66
CA LEU A 17 -32.98 13.76 12.87
C LEU A 17 -31.57 14.10 12.35
N ALA A 18 -30.78 14.82 13.15
CA ALA A 18 -29.38 15.16 12.85
C ALA A 18 -28.44 14.07 13.39
N LEU A 19 -28.61 12.84 12.93
CA LEU A 19 -27.63 11.76 13.05
C LEU A 19 -27.71 10.97 11.75
N LEU A 20 -26.92 11.35 10.74
CA LEU A 20 -26.41 10.46 9.67
C LEU A 20 -25.65 11.17 8.53
N PHE A 21 -25.33 12.46 8.64
CA PHE A 21 -24.37 13.07 7.72
C PHE A 21 -23.32 13.87 8.47
N SER A 22 -22.32 13.15 8.97
CA SER A 22 -21.00 13.71 9.25
C SER A 22 -19.95 12.76 8.67
N PHE A 23 -19.78 12.81 7.35
CA PHE A 23 -18.50 12.43 6.77
C PHE A 23 -17.53 13.57 7.11
N SER A 24 -16.88 13.40 8.25
CA SER A 24 -15.83 14.31 8.72
C SER A 24 -14.73 14.37 7.67
N SER A 25 -14.56 15.54 7.07
CA SER A 25 -13.40 15.97 6.27
C SER A 25 -12.12 16.12 7.12
N SER A 26 -11.89 15.17 8.03
CA SER A 26 -10.73 15.17 8.93
C SER A 26 -9.99 13.84 8.80
N CYS A 27 -9.50 13.58 7.59
CA CYS A 27 -8.31 12.74 7.42
C CYS A 27 -7.17 13.57 6.83
N VAL A 28 -6.96 14.76 7.41
CA VAL A 28 -5.63 15.36 7.49
C VAL A 28 -5.03 14.81 8.78
N TRP A 29 -4.51 13.58 8.71
CA TRP A 29 -3.60 13.10 9.73
C TRP A 29 -2.20 13.28 9.16
N GLU A 30 -1.41 14.06 9.89
CA GLU A 30 0.02 14.20 9.68
C GLU A 30 0.67 12.82 9.50
N LEU A 31 0.91 12.45 8.25
CA LEU A 31 2.08 11.66 7.94
C LEU A 31 3.27 12.56 8.29
N PRO A 32 4.26 12.11 9.09
CA PRO A 32 5.44 12.92 9.34
C PRO A 32 6.03 13.32 7.98
N LEU A 33 6.05 14.63 7.71
CA LEU A 33 6.46 15.28 6.45
C LEU A 33 7.79 14.73 5.88
N ARG A 34 8.61 14.09 6.71
CA ARG A 34 9.87 13.44 6.34
C ARG A 34 9.68 12.19 5.45
N VAL A 35 8.59 11.43 5.59
CA VAL A 35 8.34 10.21 4.79
C VAL A 35 7.78 10.57 3.40
N LEU A 36 6.92 11.59 3.34
CA LEU A 36 6.31 12.03 2.08
C LEU A 36 7.30 12.80 1.19
N HIS A 37 8.19 13.63 1.77
CA HIS A 37 9.23 14.33 1.01
C HIS A 37 10.25 13.38 0.37
N GLY A 38 10.59 12.26 1.03
CA GLY A 38 11.50 11.25 0.47
C GLY A 38 10.92 10.50 -0.73
N ALA A 39 9.62 10.20 -0.70
CA ALA A 39 8.91 9.54 -1.81
C ALA A 39 8.76 10.47 -3.03
N ILE A 40 8.46 11.75 -2.81
CA ILE A 40 8.29 12.74 -3.89
C ILE A 40 9.64 13.12 -4.54
N ALA A 41 10.72 13.21 -3.75
CA ALA A 41 12.06 13.54 -4.26
C ALA A 41 12.64 12.46 -5.19
N ASN A 42 12.34 11.18 -4.95
CA ASN A 42 12.78 10.10 -5.83
C ASN A 42 12.03 10.07 -7.18
N TYR A 43 10.77 10.53 -7.20
CA TYR A 43 9.99 10.56 -8.43
C TYR A 43 10.51 11.62 -9.43
N LYS A 44 10.92 12.81 -8.95
CA LYS A 44 11.49 13.86 -9.81
C LYS A 44 12.90 13.55 -10.34
N ARG A 45 13.68 12.71 -9.64
CA ARG A 45 15.07 12.40 -10.04
C ARG A 45 15.15 11.39 -11.20
N LYS A 46 14.11 10.57 -11.42
CA LYS A 46 14.10 9.51 -12.44
C LYS A 46 13.74 9.99 -13.85
N LYS A 47 13.00 11.09 -14.00
CA LYS A 47 12.63 11.64 -15.33
C LYS A 47 13.83 12.18 -16.13
N ASN A 48 14.97 12.44 -15.47
CA ASN A 48 16.20 12.93 -16.11
C ASN A 48 17.27 11.86 -16.40
N LYS A 49 17.07 10.61 -15.96
CA LYS A 49 18.08 9.53 -16.11
C LYS A 49 17.73 8.54 -17.23
N GLN A 50 16.78 8.88 -18.10
CA GLN A 50 16.33 8.04 -19.22
C GLN A 50 17.01 8.41 -20.55
N ARG A 51 18.23 8.96 -20.51
CA ARG A 51 18.98 9.43 -21.69
C ARG A 51 20.45 9.02 -21.77
N ARG A 52 20.93 8.08 -20.95
CA ARG A 52 22.29 7.56 -21.11
C ARG A 52 22.35 6.05 -20.89
N GLY A 53 22.51 5.34 -22.00
CA GLY A 53 23.70 4.51 -22.22
C GLY A 53 23.74 3.18 -21.51
N SER A 54 23.59 2.15 -22.32
CA SER A 54 23.86 0.72 -22.15
C SER A 54 25.31 0.36 -21.82
N ASP A 55 25.45 -0.93 -21.45
CA ASP A 55 26.64 -1.80 -21.46
C ASP A 55 27.41 -2.02 -20.15
N GLY A 56 27.41 -3.29 -19.68
CA GLY A 56 28.34 -3.72 -18.64
C GLY A 56 28.04 -5.03 -17.89
N LYS A 57 28.09 -6.16 -18.60
CA LYS A 57 28.82 -7.40 -18.22
C LYS A 57 28.63 -7.97 -16.79
N SER A 58 27.84 -9.04 -16.71
CA SER A 58 27.82 -10.00 -15.60
C SER A 58 29.19 -10.67 -15.38
N LYS A 59 29.64 -10.70 -14.12
CA LYS A 59 30.58 -11.72 -13.62
C LYS A 59 30.02 -12.28 -12.32
N THR A 60 29.69 -13.57 -12.38
CA THR A 60 29.47 -14.48 -11.26
C THR A 60 30.73 -14.55 -10.42
N SER A 61 30.63 -14.24 -9.13
CA SER A 61 31.65 -14.59 -8.13
C SER A 61 30.93 -15.19 -6.93
N THR A 62 30.90 -16.51 -6.91
CA THR A 62 30.59 -17.34 -5.75
C THR A 62 31.81 -17.33 -4.83
N ASN A 63 31.73 -16.58 -3.75
CA ASN A 63 32.63 -16.76 -2.61
C ASN A 63 31.80 -17.23 -1.41
N ASN A 64 32.13 -18.43 -0.95
CA ASN A 64 31.76 -18.97 0.34
C ASN A 64 32.21 -18.02 1.46
N THR A 65 31.32 -17.70 2.40
CA THR A 65 31.74 -17.30 3.75
C THR A 65 30.65 -17.64 4.75
N ASP A 66 30.92 -18.69 5.53
CA ASP A 66 30.33 -18.95 6.83
C ASP A 66 30.57 -17.72 7.72
N SER A 67 29.50 -17.04 8.13
CA SER A 67 29.54 -16.02 9.17
C SER A 67 28.16 -15.88 9.81
N SER A 68 28.05 -16.35 11.04
CA SER A 68 26.89 -16.28 11.93
C SER A 68 26.64 -14.84 12.42
N LYS A 69 26.41 -13.92 11.48
CA LYS A 69 25.86 -12.60 11.80
C LYS A 69 24.33 -12.77 11.82
N PRO A 70 23.63 -12.41 12.92
CA PRO A 70 22.18 -12.41 12.90
C PRO A 70 21.72 -11.46 11.80
N GLU A 71 21.22 -12.04 10.71
CA GLU A 71 20.67 -11.28 9.60
C GLU A 71 19.45 -10.54 10.15
N MET A 72 19.45 -9.21 10.06
CA MET A 72 18.34 -8.42 10.57
C MET A 72 17.06 -8.87 9.87
N PRO A 73 15.98 -9.17 10.61
CA PRO A 73 14.75 -9.65 10.02
C PRO A 73 14.24 -8.60 9.03
N SER A 74 13.86 -9.07 7.85
CA SER A 74 13.40 -8.22 6.75
C SER A 74 12.07 -8.70 6.18
N VAL A 75 11.27 -7.75 5.71
CA VAL A 75 9.99 -7.99 5.05
C VAL A 75 9.98 -7.19 3.75
N ILE A 76 9.56 -7.84 2.67
CA ILE A 76 9.43 -7.26 1.35
C ILE A 76 7.97 -7.32 0.96
N VAL A 77 7.38 -6.16 0.67
CA VAL A 77 6.02 -6.07 0.14
C VAL A 77 6.10 -5.71 -1.34
N ASN A 78 5.63 -6.60 -2.20
CA ASN A 78 5.47 -6.33 -3.63
C ASN A 78 4.01 -5.97 -3.90
N CYS A 79 3.80 -4.86 -4.57
CA CYS A 79 2.50 -4.43 -5.07
C CYS A 79 2.54 -4.43 -6.59
N THR A 80 1.59 -5.10 -7.22
CA THR A 80 1.39 -5.09 -8.68
C THR A 80 0.07 -4.40 -8.98
N PHE A 81 0.08 -3.49 -9.95
CA PHE A 81 -1.10 -2.81 -10.46
C PHE A 81 -1.04 -2.89 -11.99
N ASN A 82 -2.08 -3.23 -12.74
CA ASN A 82 -3.48 -3.50 -12.43
C ASN A 82 -3.81 -4.92 -12.97
N PRO A 83 -4.67 -5.73 -12.32
CA PRO A 83 -5.36 -5.52 -11.04
C PRO A 83 -4.43 -5.42 -9.82
N PRO A 84 -4.86 -4.75 -8.73
CA PRO A 84 -4.09 -4.65 -7.50
C PRO A 84 -3.90 -6.02 -6.86
N ALA A 85 -2.63 -6.43 -6.75
CA ALA A 85 -2.21 -7.63 -6.05
C ALA A 85 -1.01 -7.32 -5.15
N LEU A 86 -1.01 -7.89 -3.95
CA LEU A 86 0.07 -7.76 -2.98
C LEU A 86 0.69 -9.12 -2.69
N SER A 87 2.01 -9.15 -2.55
CA SER A 87 2.71 -10.26 -1.91
C SER A 87 3.66 -9.76 -0.82
N ILE A 88 3.69 -10.46 0.30
CA ILE A 88 4.54 -10.18 1.45
C ILE A 88 5.47 -11.37 1.61
N VAL A 89 6.78 -11.13 1.61
CA VAL A 89 7.82 -12.16 1.70
C VAL A 89 8.79 -11.78 2.80
N GLY A 90 9.22 -12.76 3.61
CA GLY A 90 10.33 -12.60 4.54
C GLY A 90 10.00 -13.12 5.94
N ALA A 91 10.32 -12.31 6.95
CA ALA A 91 10.04 -12.64 8.33
C ALA A 91 8.51 -12.78 8.58
N PRO A 92 8.10 -13.61 9.56
CA PRO A 92 6.69 -13.79 9.86
C PRO A 92 6.07 -12.50 10.39
N LEU A 93 4.88 -12.18 9.88
CA LEU A 93 4.03 -11.10 10.38
C LEU A 93 2.98 -11.65 11.33
N ARG A 94 2.51 -10.82 12.26
CA ARG A 94 1.34 -11.13 13.10
C ARG A 94 0.08 -11.24 12.23
N GLN A 95 -0.77 -12.23 12.55
CA GLN A 95 -2.06 -12.41 11.86
C GLN A 95 -2.93 -11.16 11.94
N GLU A 96 -2.95 -10.47 13.08
CA GLU A 96 -3.70 -9.21 13.27
C GLU A 96 -3.31 -8.13 12.24
N THR A 97 -2.05 -8.10 11.81
CA THR A 97 -1.57 -7.13 10.80
C THR A 97 -2.07 -7.51 9.42
N LEU A 98 -2.12 -8.81 9.09
CA LEU A 98 -2.73 -9.30 7.86
C LEU A 98 -4.23 -8.98 7.83
N ASP A 99 -4.95 -9.29 8.91
CA ASP A 99 -6.39 -9.03 9.03
C ASP A 99 -6.73 -7.53 8.89
N ALA A 100 -5.91 -6.66 9.49
CA ALA A 100 -6.05 -5.22 9.36
C ALA A 100 -5.84 -4.76 7.90
N LEU A 101 -4.85 -5.31 7.21
CA LEU A 101 -4.59 -5.02 5.80
C LEU A 101 -5.72 -5.53 4.90
N GLU A 102 -6.25 -6.73 5.12
CA GLU A 102 -7.40 -7.27 4.35
C GLU A 102 -8.62 -6.35 4.40
N LYS A 103 -8.88 -5.75 5.56
CA LYS A 103 -9.99 -4.83 5.77
C LYS A 103 -9.79 -3.48 5.07
N VAL A 104 -8.57 -2.97 5.06
CA VAL A 104 -8.28 -1.59 4.63
C VAL A 104 -7.95 -1.50 3.14
N LEU A 105 -7.18 -2.44 2.59
CA LEU A 105 -6.66 -2.35 1.22
C LEU A 105 -7.73 -2.26 0.12
N PRO A 106 -8.87 -2.97 0.19
CA PRO A 106 -9.93 -2.83 -0.81
C PRO A 106 -10.51 -1.40 -0.87
N CYS A 107 -10.55 -0.70 0.28
CA CYS A 107 -11.02 0.67 0.39
C CYS A 107 -10.04 1.70 -0.20
N CYS A 108 -8.80 1.30 -0.49
CA CYS A 108 -7.81 2.16 -1.13
C CYS A 108 -7.95 2.22 -2.66
N THR A 109 -8.79 1.36 -3.25
CA THR A 109 -8.97 1.29 -4.71
C THR A 109 -9.75 2.49 -5.25
N THR A 110 -9.56 2.83 -6.53
CA THR A 110 -10.22 3.99 -7.16
C THR A 110 -11.35 3.61 -8.11
N THR A 111 -11.67 2.32 -8.23
CA THR A 111 -12.91 1.90 -8.91
C THR A 111 -14.12 2.39 -8.13
N SER A 112 -15.13 2.89 -8.84
CA SER A 112 -16.42 3.33 -8.28
C SER A 112 -17.19 2.23 -7.53
N GLN A 113 -16.76 0.96 -7.63
CA GLN A 113 -17.31 -0.18 -6.92
C GLN A 113 -16.68 -0.30 -5.53
N ASN A 114 -16.98 0.66 -4.66
CA ASN A 114 -16.82 0.47 -3.23
C ASN A 114 -18.15 -0.05 -2.68
N SER A 115 -18.11 -1.13 -1.88
CA SER A 115 -19.11 -1.56 -0.87
C SER A 115 -20.15 -2.68 -1.12
N LEU A 116 -20.27 -3.37 -2.27
CA LEU A 116 -21.33 -4.40 -2.41
C LEU A 116 -20.89 -5.88 -2.32
N ASN A 117 -19.62 -6.22 -2.58
CA ASN A 117 -19.18 -7.63 -2.58
C ASN A 117 -18.67 -8.15 -1.22
N ALA A 118 -18.58 -7.30 -0.20
CA ALA A 118 -18.27 -7.74 1.17
C ALA A 118 -19.44 -8.52 1.82
N ALA A 119 -20.66 -8.38 1.30
CA ALA A 119 -21.87 -8.97 1.88
C ALA A 119 -22.14 -10.43 1.44
N VAL A 120 -21.44 -10.95 0.42
CA VAL A 120 -21.70 -12.29 -0.18
C VAL A 120 -20.45 -13.18 -0.17
N GLY A 121 -19.55 -12.99 0.81
CA GLY A 121 -18.47 -13.95 1.08
C GLY A 121 -17.17 -13.78 0.29
N GLY A 122 -16.95 -12.65 -0.39
CA GLY A 122 -15.80 -12.45 -1.28
C GLY A 122 -14.80 -11.37 -0.86
N ALA A 123 -14.58 -11.13 0.44
CA ALA A 123 -13.53 -10.19 0.86
C ALA A 123 -12.15 -10.73 0.46
N PRO A 124 -11.25 -9.91 -0.12
CA PRO A 124 -9.89 -10.33 -0.43
C PRO A 124 -9.19 -10.80 0.85
N LYS A 125 -8.61 -12.01 0.81
CA LYS A 125 -7.84 -12.58 1.92
C LYS A 125 -6.41 -12.91 1.52
N PHE A 126 -5.49 -12.77 2.47
CA PHE A 126 -4.14 -13.27 2.31
C PHE A 126 -4.16 -14.80 2.33
N MET A 127 -3.55 -15.38 1.31
CA MET A 127 -3.32 -16.81 1.22
C MET A 127 -1.82 -17.08 1.32
N LEU A 128 -1.45 -18.06 2.14
CA LEU A 128 -0.09 -18.54 2.21
C LEU A 128 0.25 -19.28 0.91
N VAL A 129 1.41 -18.99 0.33
CA VAL A 129 1.86 -19.63 -0.91
C VAL A 129 2.62 -20.91 -0.56
N ASN A 130 2.04 -22.07 -0.84
CA ASN A 130 2.61 -23.38 -0.47
C ASN A 130 4.05 -23.61 -0.95
N ASN A 131 4.41 -23.03 -2.10
CA ASN A 131 5.73 -23.23 -2.73
C ASN A 131 6.78 -22.19 -2.30
N GLN A 132 6.43 -21.24 -1.42
CA GLN A 132 7.36 -20.22 -0.94
C GLN A 132 7.16 -19.99 0.57
N PRO A 133 8.15 -20.32 1.42
CA PRO A 133 8.01 -20.15 2.86
C PRO A 133 7.76 -18.69 3.21
N ASN A 134 6.90 -18.46 4.22
CA ASN A 134 6.55 -17.14 4.74
C ASN A 134 6.13 -16.12 3.67
N THR A 135 5.47 -16.61 2.61
CA THR A 135 4.98 -15.76 1.54
C THR A 135 3.46 -15.70 1.57
N TRP A 136 2.93 -14.51 1.83
CA TRP A 136 1.50 -14.23 1.81
C TRP A 136 1.12 -13.49 0.54
N ARG A 137 -0.04 -13.83 -0.04
CA ARG A 137 -0.52 -13.20 -1.27
C ARG A 137 -1.98 -12.79 -1.15
N LEU A 138 -2.27 -11.56 -1.55
CA LEU A 138 -3.62 -10.99 -1.64
C LEU A 138 -3.87 -10.50 -3.06
N SER A 139 -5.06 -10.78 -3.60
CA SER A 139 -5.47 -10.28 -4.91
C SER A 139 -6.81 -9.57 -4.79
N ILE A 140 -6.84 -8.27 -5.08
CA ILE A 140 -8.04 -7.42 -4.99
C ILE A 140 -8.64 -7.34 -6.41
N GLY A 141 -9.09 -8.50 -6.91
CA GLY A 141 -9.54 -8.82 -8.28
C GLY A 141 -9.93 -7.66 -9.22
N GLN A 142 -11.22 -7.51 -9.54
CA GLN A 142 -11.77 -6.58 -10.56
C GLN A 142 -11.63 -5.08 -10.21
N HIS A 143 -10.72 -4.74 -9.30
CA HIS A 143 -10.48 -3.37 -8.90
C HIS A 143 -9.40 -2.72 -9.73
N TYR A 144 -9.45 -1.39 -9.76
CA TYR A 144 -8.53 -0.52 -10.45
C TYR A 144 -7.95 0.45 -9.42
N CYS A 145 -6.64 0.68 -9.49
CA CYS A 145 -5.95 1.70 -8.70
C CYS A 145 -5.22 2.66 -9.63
N ASP A 146 -5.72 3.89 -9.70
CA ASP A 146 -4.99 5.02 -10.26
C ASP A 146 -3.79 5.40 -9.36
N GLN A 147 -3.08 6.46 -9.73
CA GLN A 147 -1.94 6.94 -8.94
C GLN A 147 -2.33 7.33 -7.51
N ARG A 148 -3.53 7.88 -7.30
CA ARG A 148 -4.02 8.25 -5.97
C ARG A 148 -4.29 7.01 -5.11
N GLY A 149 -5.00 6.02 -5.65
CA GLY A 149 -5.30 4.77 -4.94
C GLY A 149 -4.03 4.01 -4.56
N ARG A 150 -3.03 3.99 -5.45
CA ARG A 150 -1.70 3.42 -5.16
C ARG A 150 -1.02 4.11 -3.98
N CYS A 151 -1.00 5.44 -3.96
CA CYS A 151 -0.41 6.21 -2.87
C CYS A 151 -1.10 5.91 -1.52
N VAL A 152 -2.43 5.86 -1.50
CA VAL A 152 -3.19 5.51 -0.29
C VAL A 152 -2.89 4.08 0.15
N MET A 153 -2.81 3.14 -0.79
CA MET A 153 -2.46 1.75 -0.50
C MET A 153 -1.07 1.62 0.10
N PHE A 154 -0.07 2.30 -0.46
CA PHE A 154 1.29 2.32 0.12
C PHE A 154 1.31 2.90 1.53
N ALA A 155 0.56 3.98 1.78
CA ALA A 155 0.48 4.58 3.09
C ALA A 155 -0.10 3.61 4.15
N GLU A 156 -1.17 2.89 3.82
CA GLU A 156 -1.77 1.91 4.74
C GLU A 156 -0.86 0.71 4.99
N ILE A 157 -0.14 0.21 3.96
CA ILE A 157 0.88 -0.84 4.14
C ILE A 157 1.98 -0.38 5.10
N ILE A 158 2.54 0.81 4.87
CA ILE A 158 3.62 1.36 5.69
C ILE A 158 3.14 1.56 7.13
N LYS A 159 1.94 2.08 7.32
CA LYS A 159 1.34 2.34 8.62
C LYS A 159 1.11 1.04 9.42
N SER A 160 0.52 0.02 8.79
CA SER A 160 0.27 -1.27 9.45
C SER A 160 1.56 -1.97 9.85
N LEU A 161 2.57 -1.99 8.97
CA LEU A 161 3.87 -2.59 9.27
C LEU A 161 4.64 -1.78 10.33
N HIS A 162 4.57 -0.45 10.28
CA HIS A 162 5.19 0.41 11.29
C HIS A 162 4.61 0.19 12.69
N ALA A 163 3.30 -0.05 12.81
CA ALA A 163 2.66 -0.36 14.09
C ALA A 163 3.18 -1.67 14.72
N GLU A 164 3.67 -2.62 13.91
CA GLU A 164 4.29 -3.86 14.37
C GLU A 164 5.82 -3.70 14.63
N GLY A 165 6.39 -2.52 14.36
CA GLY A 165 7.80 -2.21 14.57
C GLY A 165 8.68 -2.36 13.32
N TRP A 166 8.08 -2.58 12.15
CA TRP A 166 8.81 -2.61 10.88
C TRP A 166 9.08 -1.21 10.36
N THR A 167 10.34 -0.91 10.05
CA THR A 167 10.73 0.40 9.49
C THR A 167 10.96 0.29 7.98
N LEU A 168 10.27 1.12 7.20
CA LEU A 168 10.52 1.24 5.76
C LEU A 168 11.93 1.78 5.51
N ARG A 169 12.73 1.06 4.72
CA ARG A 169 14.10 1.46 4.36
C ARG A 169 14.21 2.02 2.97
N THR A 170 13.60 1.35 2.01
CA THR A 170 13.70 1.72 0.60
C THR A 170 12.47 1.24 -0.17
N THR A 171 12.27 1.85 -1.33
CA THR A 171 11.20 1.52 -2.26
C THR A 171 11.78 1.44 -3.66
N SER A 172 11.33 0.49 -4.46
CA SER A 172 11.63 0.45 -5.89
C SER A 172 10.35 0.35 -6.69
N SER A 173 10.34 0.94 -7.88
CA SER A 173 9.25 0.81 -8.82
C SER A 173 9.80 0.58 -10.23
N HIS A 174 9.12 -0.27 -10.98
CA HIS A 174 9.38 -0.53 -12.38
C HIS A 174 8.09 -0.94 -13.08
N GLU A 175 8.00 -0.61 -14.36
CA GLU A 175 7.02 -1.19 -15.27
C GLU A 175 7.55 -2.56 -15.69
N SER A 176 6.74 -3.60 -15.47
CA SER A 176 7.01 -4.94 -15.96
C SER A 176 6.63 -5.00 -17.44
N GLY A 177 7.26 -5.89 -18.21
CA GLY A 177 7.00 -6.06 -19.66
C GLY A 177 5.57 -6.49 -20.03
N ASN A 178 4.72 -6.75 -19.03
CA ASN A 178 3.29 -7.01 -19.19
C ASN A 178 2.43 -5.75 -18.99
N ASP A 179 3.01 -4.56 -19.13
CA ASP A 179 2.38 -3.24 -18.85
C ASP A 179 1.79 -3.13 -17.44
N LYS A 180 2.42 -3.84 -16.49
CA LYS A 180 2.03 -3.79 -15.07
C LYS A 180 3.04 -2.98 -14.28
N ASP A 181 2.54 -2.03 -13.52
CA ASP A 181 3.31 -1.28 -12.55
C ASP A 181 3.59 -2.14 -11.32
N VAL A 182 4.86 -2.35 -11.03
CA VAL A 182 5.30 -3.09 -9.86
C VAL A 182 6.07 -2.18 -8.94
N ALA A 183 5.59 -2.05 -7.70
CA ALA A 183 6.27 -1.36 -6.61
C ALA A 183 6.71 -2.39 -5.55
N ARG A 184 7.92 -2.20 -4.99
CA ARG A 184 8.45 -3.00 -3.89
C ARG A 184 8.82 -2.10 -2.74
N LEU A 185 8.42 -2.48 -1.54
CA LEU A 185 8.71 -1.80 -0.29
C LEU A 185 9.54 -2.74 0.58
N PHE A 186 10.66 -2.24 1.08
CA PHE A 186 11.62 -3.03 1.85
C PHE A 186 11.62 -2.55 3.30
N PHE A 187 11.30 -3.45 4.23
CA PHE A 187 11.16 -3.18 5.65
C PHE A 187 12.15 -3.99 6.46
N TRP A 188 12.64 -3.38 7.54
CA TRP A 188 13.63 -3.98 8.43
C TRP A 188 13.18 -3.70 9.86
N ARG A 189 13.42 -4.65 10.76
CA ARG A 189 13.21 -4.43 12.20
C ARG A 189 14.56 -4.44 12.91
N PRO A 190 14.93 -3.35 13.62
CA PRO A 190 16.11 -3.38 14.46
C PRO A 190 15.89 -4.44 15.55
N SER A 191 16.87 -5.33 15.69
CA SER A 191 16.93 -6.35 16.75
C SER A 191 17.22 -5.71 18.10
#